data_AF-A0AAU4LIV7-F1
#
_entry.id   AF-A0AAU4LIV7-F1
#
_cell.length_a   1.000
_cell.length_b   1.000
_cell.length_c   1.000
_cell.angle_alpha   90.00
_cell.angle_beta   90.00
_cell.angle_gamma   90.00
#
_symmetry.space_group_name_H-M   'P 1'
#
loop_
_entity.id
_entity.type
_entity.pdbx_description
1 polymer ?
#
loop_
_entity_poly.entity_id
_entity_poly.type
_entity_poly.pdbx_seq_one_letter_code
_entity_poly.pdbx_strand_id
1 'polypeptide(L)'
;MERQQCVERCSELFAVGGYAAVRATAVAGLEEFGPDPVLFRWLGQAHAAEDEDDHDREAEAAYRKGLALTPDDLGLLVSFLELCLRADSFDYPERAHRAVGLQERIEELAPPGSAERERVDDATGWAGRGYWDDLQASAAWGHAQQSALAEQSVLVTDALRRAARGESGEDTGEDLQAAELAAAVELLQGARNAPLRLLLAHRVAAYVLTFALSFGLNKALVWSGTLDFSLWGWGFWVPVFVAEAKLRQAKRLGRERVIARIQARHDVMDTV
;
A
#
# COMPACT_ATOMS: atom_id res chain seq x y z
N MET A 1 15.96 -1.08 25.27
CA MET A 1 16.13 -1.20 23.81
C MET A 1 17.24 -0.25 23.36
N GLU A 2 18.05 -0.58 22.36
CA GLU A 2 18.98 0.38 21.77
C GLU A 2 18.28 1.24 20.70
N ARG A 3 18.66 2.52 20.57
CA ARG A 3 18.07 3.42 19.56
C ARG A 3 18.12 2.83 18.14
N GLN A 4 19.22 2.15 17.81
CA GLN A 4 19.39 1.51 16.49
C GLN A 4 18.38 0.39 16.26
N GLN A 5 18.06 -0.41 17.28
CA GLN A 5 17.05 -1.46 17.21
C GLN A 5 15.65 -0.88 16.98
N CYS A 6 15.33 0.24 17.63
CA CYS A 6 14.07 0.95 17.41
C CYS A 6 13.92 1.42 15.94
N VAL A 7 14.99 1.96 15.35
CA VAL A 7 15.02 2.40 13.94
C VAL A 7 14.90 1.22 12.98
N GLU A 8 15.60 0.13 13.26
CA GLU A 8 15.52 -1.10 12.48
C GLU A 8 14.11 -1.69 12.51
N ARG A 9 13.51 -1.81 13.70
CA ARG A 9 12.11 -2.23 13.89
C ARG A 9 11.13 -1.35 13.12
N CYS A 10 11.30 -0.03 13.13
CA CYS A 10 10.49 0.89 12.31
C CYS A 10 10.63 0.58 10.82
N SER A 11 11.84 0.35 10.33
CA SER A 11 12.07 0.08 8.91
C SER A 11 11.42 -1.23 8.43
N GLU A 12 11.51 -2.30 9.22
CA GLU A 12 10.96 -3.61 8.89
C GLU A 12 9.43 -3.59 8.93
N LEU A 13 8.86 -2.95 9.95
CA LEU A 13 7.42 -2.76 10.07
C LEU A 13 6.89 -1.89 8.92
N PHE A 14 7.62 -0.85 8.51
CA PHE A 14 7.24 0.00 7.39
C PHE A 14 7.24 -0.77 6.06
N ALA A 15 8.25 -1.60 5.83
CA ALA A 15 8.38 -2.41 4.61
C ALA A 15 7.20 -3.37 4.39
N VAL A 16 6.55 -3.84 5.47
CA VAL A 16 5.38 -4.73 5.40
C VAL A 16 4.04 -4.00 5.49
N GLY A 17 4.05 -2.66 5.53
CA GLY A 17 2.83 -1.84 5.65
C GLY A 17 2.21 -1.84 7.06
N GLY A 18 3.02 -2.07 8.09
CA GLY A 18 2.64 -2.01 9.50
C GLY A 18 2.68 -0.60 10.08
N TYR A 19 2.09 0.38 9.40
CA TYR A 19 2.26 1.81 9.73
C TYR A 19 1.82 2.17 11.15
N ALA A 20 0.69 1.63 11.62
CA ALA A 20 0.28 1.80 13.01
C ALA A 20 1.33 1.30 14.03
N ALA A 21 1.98 0.17 13.73
CA ALA A 21 3.06 -0.36 14.56
C ALA A 21 4.31 0.51 14.48
N VAL A 22 4.67 1.04 13.29
CA VAL A 22 5.76 2.02 13.13
C VAL A 22 5.52 3.25 13.99
N ARG A 23 4.30 3.80 13.98
CA ARG A 23 3.95 4.97 14.81
C ARG A 23 4.11 4.67 16.29
N ALA A 24 3.59 3.53 16.75
CA ALA A 24 3.73 3.11 18.15
C ALA A 24 5.20 2.95 18.55
N THR A 25 6.00 2.28 17.72
CA THR A 25 7.45 2.10 17.96
C THR A 25 8.21 3.42 17.94
N ALA A 26 7.94 4.30 16.96
CA ALA A 26 8.61 5.60 16.87
C ALA A 26 8.25 6.52 18.05
N VAL A 27 6.98 6.54 18.48
CA VAL A 27 6.54 7.30 19.66
C VAL A 27 7.21 6.77 20.92
N ALA A 28 7.21 5.45 21.14
CA ALA A 28 7.89 4.84 22.28
C ALA A 28 9.40 5.17 22.29
N GLY A 29 10.06 5.10 21.13
CA GLY A 29 11.47 5.49 21.00
C GLY A 29 11.72 6.97 21.31
N LEU A 30 10.82 7.87 20.89
CA LEU A 30 10.91 9.30 21.21
C LEU A 30 10.70 9.56 22.72
N GLU A 31 9.85 8.78 23.38
CA GLU A 31 9.62 8.85 24.83
C GLU A 31 10.81 8.31 25.63
N GLU A 32 11.41 7.20 25.19
CA GLU A 32 12.53 6.53 25.88
C GLU A 32 13.87 7.24 25.65
N PHE A 33 14.19 7.58 24.40
CA PHE A 33 15.50 8.10 24.00
C PHE A 33 15.54 9.62 23.84
N GLY A 34 14.39 10.29 23.95
CA GLY A 34 14.24 11.70 23.69
C GLY A 34 14.08 12.05 22.20
N PRO A 35 14.04 13.35 21.88
CA PRO A 35 13.80 13.83 20.52
C PRO A 35 14.90 13.40 19.56
N ASP A 36 14.53 12.72 18.48
CA ASP A 36 15.45 12.19 17.47
C ASP A 36 14.89 12.43 16.05
N PRO A 37 15.68 13.00 15.11
CA PRO A 37 15.22 13.34 13.77
C PRO A 37 14.83 12.10 12.93
N VAL A 38 15.52 10.96 13.12
CA VAL A 38 15.24 9.73 12.39
C VAL A 38 13.91 9.12 12.84
N LEU A 39 13.64 9.13 14.15
CA LEU A 39 12.36 8.68 14.69
C LEU A 39 11.20 9.59 14.28
N PHE A 40 11.42 10.92 14.24
CA PHE A 40 10.44 11.85 13.68
C PHE A 40 10.17 11.61 12.19
N ARG A 41 11.19 11.24 11.41
CA ARG A 41 11.02 10.87 10.00
C ARG A 41 10.16 9.63 9.85
N TRP A 42 10.44 8.56 10.60
CA TRP A 42 9.64 7.33 10.58
C TRP A 42 8.19 7.56 11.01
N LEU A 43 7.98 8.37 12.05
CA LEU A 43 6.64 8.76 12.49
C LEU A 43 5.88 9.49 11.38
N GLY A 44 6.53 10.47 10.74
CA GLY A 44 5.93 11.22 9.63
C GLY A 44 5.61 10.35 8.41
N GLN A 45 6.53 9.46 8.02
CA GLN A 45 6.34 8.54 6.90
C GLN A 45 5.18 7.57 7.16
N ALA A 46 5.06 7.05 8.39
CA ALA A 46 3.99 6.15 8.77
C ALA A 46 2.60 6.82 8.83
N HIS A 47 2.54 8.12 9.08
CA HIS A 47 1.29 8.88 8.92
C HIS A 47 0.99 9.15 7.45
N ALA A 48 1.97 9.65 6.69
CA ALA A 48 1.81 9.98 5.27
C ALA A 48 1.40 8.77 4.41
N ALA A 49 1.80 7.55 4.79
CA ALA A 49 1.47 6.33 4.04
C ALA A 49 0.01 5.87 4.14
N GLU A 50 -0.76 6.33 5.13
CA GLU A 50 -2.20 5.99 5.27
C GLU A 50 -3.09 6.89 4.41
N ASP A 51 -2.57 8.02 3.91
CA ASP A 51 -3.22 8.91 2.94
C ASP A 51 -4.64 9.39 3.36
N GLU A 52 -4.81 9.68 4.65
CA GLU A 52 -6.00 10.29 5.25
C GLU A 52 -5.68 11.71 5.74
N ASP A 53 -6.59 12.68 5.55
CA ASP A 53 -6.36 14.12 5.86
C ASP A 53 -5.83 14.37 7.29
N ASP A 54 -6.34 13.63 8.28
CA ASP A 54 -5.91 13.77 9.68
C ASP A 54 -4.48 13.28 9.87
N HIS A 55 -4.10 12.17 9.21
CA HIS A 55 -2.75 11.65 9.24
C HIS A 55 -1.76 12.56 8.51
N ASP A 56 -2.19 13.21 7.44
CA ASP A 56 -1.38 14.19 6.72
C ASP A 56 -0.95 15.38 7.62
N ARG A 57 -1.82 15.83 8.52
CA ARG A 57 -1.47 16.88 9.52
C ARG A 57 -0.48 16.36 10.56
N GLU A 58 -0.66 15.12 11.02
CA GLU A 58 0.25 14.48 11.97
C GLU A 58 1.63 14.25 11.35
N ALA A 59 1.69 13.86 10.07
CA ALA A 59 2.92 13.72 9.31
C ALA A 59 3.69 15.04 9.23
N GLU A 60 3.00 16.12 8.83
CA GLU A 60 3.59 17.45 8.77
C GLU A 60 4.12 17.91 10.14
N ALA A 61 3.37 17.66 11.22
CA ALA A 61 3.81 17.99 12.57
C ALA A 61 5.08 17.22 12.98
N ALA A 62 5.18 15.93 12.64
CA ALA A 62 6.35 15.11 12.90
C ALA A 62 7.58 15.62 12.13
N TYR A 63 7.45 15.88 10.82
CA TYR A 63 8.55 16.40 10.01
C TYR A 63 9.05 17.76 10.50
N ARG A 64 8.14 18.67 10.86
CA ARG A 64 8.53 19.98 11.40
C ARG A 64 9.26 19.87 12.73
N LYS A 65 8.85 18.94 13.62
CA LYS A 65 9.59 18.67 14.86
C LYS A 65 10.98 18.12 14.59
N GLY A 66 11.13 17.18 13.65
CA GLY A 66 12.42 16.67 13.22
C GLY A 66 13.33 17.76 12.65
N LEU A 67 12.83 18.56 11.71
CA LEU A 67 13.58 19.66 11.08
C LEU A 67 13.93 20.79 12.06
N ALA A 68 13.16 20.98 13.14
CA ALA A 68 13.53 21.92 14.20
C ALA A 68 14.78 21.47 14.97
N LEU A 69 15.07 20.15 15.01
CA LEU A 69 16.28 19.59 15.62
C LEU A 69 17.44 19.57 14.63
N THR A 70 17.16 19.21 13.39
CA THR A 70 18.16 19.06 12.33
C THR A 70 17.62 19.65 11.03
N PRO A 71 17.78 20.98 10.82
CA PRO A 71 17.18 21.68 9.69
C PRO A 71 17.64 21.18 8.32
N ASP A 72 18.85 20.62 8.27
CA ASP A 72 19.51 20.17 7.05
C ASP A 72 19.50 18.64 6.90
N ASP A 73 18.65 17.94 7.66
CA ASP A 73 18.46 16.50 7.47
C ASP A 73 17.76 16.25 6.12
N LEU A 74 18.52 15.80 5.14
CA LEU A 74 18.03 15.54 3.79
C LEU A 74 16.87 14.54 3.76
N GLY A 75 16.87 13.54 4.64
CA GLY A 75 15.80 12.55 4.68
C GLY A 75 14.46 13.16 5.11
N LEU A 76 14.47 14.01 6.14
CA LEU A 76 13.31 14.75 6.59
C LEU A 76 12.84 15.78 5.55
N LEU A 77 13.76 16.49 4.91
CA LEU A 77 13.43 17.46 3.85
C LEU A 77 12.74 16.77 2.67
N VAL A 78 13.30 15.66 2.18
CA VAL A 78 12.72 14.90 1.06
C VAL A 78 11.35 14.33 1.43
N SER A 79 11.20 13.68 2.59
CA SER A 79 9.90 13.12 3.00
C SER A 79 8.84 14.21 3.26
N PHE A 80 9.25 15.40 3.70
CA PHE A 80 8.33 16.52 3.83
C PHE A 80 7.94 17.12 2.47
N LEU A 81 8.89 17.17 1.52
CA LEU A 81 8.59 17.58 0.15
C LEU A 81 7.58 16.63 -0.50
N GLU A 82 7.78 15.32 -0.39
CA GLU A 82 6.86 14.29 -0.92
C GLU A 82 5.43 14.47 -0.37
N LEU A 83 5.28 14.72 0.94
CA LEU A 83 3.98 15.06 1.54
C LEU A 83 3.38 16.34 0.94
N CYS A 84 4.19 17.38 0.76
CA CYS A 84 3.71 18.65 0.21
C CYS A 84 3.28 18.54 -1.26
N LEU A 85 3.96 17.72 -2.06
CA LEU A 85 3.68 17.52 -3.48
C LEU A 85 2.43 16.67 -3.74
N ARG A 86 2.09 15.76 -2.81
CA ARG A 86 0.87 14.93 -2.91
C ARG A 86 -0.41 15.73 -2.62
N ALA A 87 -0.31 16.79 -1.82
CA ALA A 87 -1.45 17.62 -1.47
C ALA A 87 -1.93 18.42 -2.69
N ASP A 88 -3.24 18.45 -2.95
CA ASP A 88 -3.81 19.31 -3.98
C ASP A 88 -3.53 20.78 -3.63
N SER A 89 -2.85 21.49 -4.54
CA SER A 89 -2.54 22.92 -4.40
C SER A 89 -3.78 23.80 -4.25
N PHE A 90 -4.94 23.36 -4.73
CA PHE A 90 -6.21 24.08 -4.57
C PHE A 90 -6.73 24.02 -3.14
N ASP A 91 -6.73 22.82 -2.55
CA ASP A 91 -7.21 22.59 -1.18
C ASP A 91 -6.16 22.98 -0.12
N TYR A 92 -4.87 22.84 -0.44
CA TYR A 92 -3.75 23.04 0.47
C TYR A 92 -2.64 23.93 -0.12
N PRO A 93 -2.93 25.20 -0.47
CA PRO A 93 -1.98 26.09 -1.14
C PRO A 93 -0.71 26.36 -0.32
N GLU A 94 -0.77 26.31 1.01
CA GLU A 94 0.40 26.49 1.86
C GLU A 94 1.43 25.36 1.70
N ARG A 95 0.98 24.13 1.47
CA ARG A 95 1.87 22.98 1.26
C ARG A 95 2.58 23.10 -0.08
N ALA A 96 1.85 23.52 -1.12
CA ALA A 96 2.44 23.80 -2.43
C ALA A 96 3.52 24.90 -2.35
N HIS A 97 3.28 25.98 -1.61
CA HIS A 97 4.31 27.02 -1.39
C HIS A 97 5.52 26.47 -0.62
N ARG A 98 5.31 25.64 0.42
CA ARG A 98 6.41 25.02 1.18
C ARG A 98 7.24 24.06 0.33
N ALA A 99 6.61 23.34 -0.62
CA ALA A 99 7.31 22.43 -1.51
C ALA A 99 8.45 23.13 -2.28
N VAL A 100 8.21 24.35 -2.77
CA VAL A 100 9.24 25.14 -3.48
C VAL A 100 10.46 25.39 -2.60
N GLY A 101 10.24 25.89 -1.38
CA GLY A 101 11.36 26.17 -0.46
C GLY A 101 12.09 24.91 0.02
N LEU A 102 11.37 23.79 0.18
CA LEU A 102 11.99 22.50 0.50
C LEU A 102 12.85 21.98 -0.65
N GLN A 103 12.35 22.09 -1.89
CA GLN A 103 13.09 21.71 -3.08
C GLN A 103 14.37 22.53 -3.22
N GLU A 104 14.30 23.87 -3.15
CA GLU A 104 15.47 24.75 -3.19
C GLU A 104 16.51 24.34 -2.13
N ARG A 105 16.07 24.06 -0.89
CA ARG A 105 16.96 23.65 0.18
C ARG A 105 17.61 22.29 -0.08
N ILE A 106 16.88 21.32 -0.61
CA ILE A 106 17.44 20.01 -1.00
C ILE A 106 18.44 20.19 -2.13
N GLU A 107 18.15 21.05 -3.10
CA GLU A 107 19.04 21.32 -4.23
C GLU A 107 20.38 21.91 -3.78
N GLU A 108 20.37 22.80 -2.78
CA GLU A 108 21.58 23.36 -2.15
C GLU A 108 22.41 22.32 -1.40
N LEU A 109 21.74 21.39 -0.70
CA LEU A 109 22.39 20.46 0.23
C LEU A 109 22.80 19.13 -0.41
N ALA A 110 22.01 18.63 -1.36
CA ALA A 110 22.18 17.30 -1.95
C ALA A 110 23.13 17.34 -3.16
N PRO A 111 24.22 16.57 -3.17
CA PRO A 111 25.12 16.47 -4.32
C PRO A 111 24.39 16.01 -5.58
N PRO A 112 24.79 16.48 -6.79
CA PRO A 112 24.25 15.98 -8.05
C PRO A 112 24.42 14.46 -8.18
N GLY A 113 23.37 13.75 -8.54
CA GLY A 113 23.37 12.28 -8.69
C GLY A 113 23.26 11.49 -7.37
N SER A 114 22.89 12.15 -6.27
CA SER A 114 22.52 11.48 -5.01
C SER A 114 21.15 10.82 -5.10
N ALA A 115 20.91 9.80 -4.27
CA ALA A 115 19.62 9.12 -4.18
C ALA A 115 18.50 10.06 -3.69
N GLU A 116 18.86 11.10 -2.94
CA GLU A 116 17.95 12.16 -2.51
C GLU A 116 17.50 13.02 -3.70
N ARG A 117 18.42 13.40 -4.60
CA ARG A 117 18.10 14.11 -5.84
C ARG A 117 17.20 13.28 -6.75
N GLU A 118 17.52 12.00 -6.92
CA GLU A 118 16.70 11.07 -7.73
C GLU A 118 15.27 10.97 -7.17
N ARG A 119 15.11 10.85 -5.85
CA ARG A 119 13.78 10.85 -5.22
C ARG A 119 13.02 12.17 -5.41
N VAL A 120 13.70 13.31 -5.35
CA VAL A 120 13.07 14.61 -5.66
C VAL A 120 12.65 14.67 -7.12
N ASP A 121 13.49 14.23 -8.05
CA ASP A 121 13.19 14.20 -9.48
C ASP A 121 12.00 13.26 -9.78
N ASP A 122 11.91 12.11 -9.11
CA ASP A 122 10.76 11.20 -9.22
C ASP A 122 9.47 11.83 -8.68
N ALA A 123 9.54 12.48 -7.50
CA ALA A 123 8.38 13.11 -6.86
C ALA A 123 7.88 14.33 -7.64
N THR A 124 8.80 15.17 -8.12
CA THR A 124 8.47 16.36 -8.93
C THR A 124 8.11 15.99 -10.37
N GLY A 125 8.68 14.90 -10.91
CA GLY A 125 8.32 14.32 -12.19
C GLY A 125 6.86 13.83 -12.24
N TRP A 126 6.23 13.59 -11.08
CA TRP A 126 4.79 13.38 -10.96
C TRP A 126 4.01 14.71 -10.90
N ALA A 127 4.49 15.70 -10.15
CA ALA A 127 3.81 16.98 -9.93
C ALA A 127 3.93 17.99 -11.10
N GLY A 128 4.88 17.81 -12.01
CA GLY A 128 5.13 18.68 -13.17
C GLY A 128 4.52 18.22 -14.49
N ARG A 129 3.74 17.13 -14.50
CA ARG A 129 3.18 16.55 -15.73
C ARG A 129 2.02 17.39 -16.27
N GLY A 130 2.02 17.58 -17.60
CA GLY A 130 0.84 18.05 -18.29
C GLY A 130 -0.22 16.95 -18.34
N TYR A 131 -1.49 17.33 -18.46
CA TYR A 131 -2.66 16.43 -18.57
C TYR A 131 -2.45 15.18 -19.48
N TRP A 132 -1.68 15.32 -20.56
CA TRP A 132 -1.40 14.24 -21.51
C TRP A 132 -0.35 13.23 -21.03
N ASP A 133 0.60 13.67 -20.22
CA ASP A 133 1.58 12.78 -19.58
C ASP A 133 0.92 12.02 -18.42
N ASP A 134 -0.05 12.64 -17.73
CA ASP A 134 -0.85 11.98 -16.70
C ASP A 134 -1.77 10.89 -17.26
N LEU A 135 -2.35 11.10 -18.45
CA LEU A 135 -3.13 10.07 -19.14
C LEU A 135 -2.27 8.88 -19.56
N GLN A 136 -1.05 9.13 -20.06
CA GLN A 136 -0.12 8.06 -20.45
C GLN A 136 0.44 7.33 -19.22
N ALA A 137 0.79 8.04 -18.16
CA ALA A 137 1.16 7.46 -16.89
C ALA A 137 0.01 6.62 -16.34
N SER A 138 -1.23 7.13 -16.30
CA SER A 138 -2.41 6.39 -15.82
C SER A 138 -2.68 5.12 -16.65
N ALA A 139 -2.43 5.15 -17.96
CA ALA A 139 -2.53 3.97 -18.81
C ALA A 139 -1.41 2.95 -18.54
N ALA A 140 -0.17 3.41 -18.34
CA ALA A 140 0.96 2.57 -17.97
C ALA A 140 0.78 1.95 -16.58
N TRP A 141 0.32 2.73 -15.59
CA TRP A 141 -0.09 2.28 -14.27
C TRP A 141 -1.25 1.30 -14.35
N GLY A 142 -2.25 1.56 -15.21
CA GLY A 142 -3.35 0.63 -15.47
C GLY A 142 -2.87 -0.72 -16.00
N HIS A 143 -1.90 -0.73 -16.91
CA HIS A 143 -1.29 -1.95 -17.43
C HIS A 143 -0.41 -2.67 -16.40
N ALA A 144 0.43 -1.93 -15.66
CA ALA A 144 1.28 -2.49 -14.60
C ALA A 144 0.45 -3.05 -13.44
N GLN A 145 -0.64 -2.38 -13.08
CA GLN A 145 -1.56 -2.86 -12.07
C GLN A 145 -2.34 -4.08 -12.57
N GLN A 146 -2.76 -4.10 -13.84
CA GLN A 146 -3.35 -5.30 -14.43
C GLN A 146 -2.38 -6.48 -14.48
N SER A 147 -1.09 -6.27 -14.80
CA SER A 147 -0.09 -7.34 -14.81
C SER A 147 0.19 -7.85 -13.40
N ALA A 148 0.38 -6.96 -12.41
CA ALA A 148 0.56 -7.34 -11.01
C ALA A 148 -0.66 -8.11 -10.45
N LEU A 149 -1.88 -7.70 -10.83
CA LEU A 149 -3.13 -8.37 -10.46
C LEU A 149 -3.30 -9.73 -11.14
N ALA A 150 -2.80 -9.89 -12.37
CA ALA A 150 -2.80 -11.17 -13.09
C ALA A 150 -1.76 -12.13 -12.51
N GLU A 151 -0.54 -11.66 -12.27
CA GLU A 151 0.54 -12.39 -11.60
C GLU A 151 0.10 -12.88 -10.22
N GLN A 152 -0.53 -12.02 -9.42
CA GLN A 152 -1.06 -12.40 -8.13
C GLN A 152 -2.09 -13.53 -8.20
N SER A 153 -2.99 -13.50 -9.19
CA SER A 153 -3.97 -14.58 -9.35
C SER A 153 -3.31 -15.91 -9.72
N VAL A 154 -2.29 -15.86 -10.57
CA VAL A 154 -1.50 -17.04 -10.94
C VAL A 154 -0.79 -17.60 -9.70
N LEU A 155 -0.14 -16.75 -8.90
CA LEU A 155 0.57 -17.17 -7.68
C LEU A 155 -0.37 -17.81 -6.66
N VAL A 156 -1.54 -17.22 -6.40
CA VAL A 156 -2.56 -17.80 -5.50
C VAL A 156 -3.08 -19.13 -6.02
N THR A 157 -3.34 -19.22 -7.33
CA THR A 157 -3.85 -20.45 -7.95
C THR A 157 -2.81 -21.56 -7.91
N ASP A 158 -1.54 -21.24 -8.14
CA ASP A 158 -0.44 -22.19 -8.06
C ASP A 158 -0.17 -22.64 -6.62
N ALA A 159 -0.23 -21.72 -5.65
CA ALA A 159 -0.14 -22.04 -4.23
C ALA A 159 -1.27 -22.98 -3.77
N LEU A 160 -2.51 -22.73 -4.21
CA LEU A 160 -3.65 -23.62 -3.96
C LEU A 160 -3.44 -25.01 -4.58
N ARG A 161 -2.81 -25.09 -5.75
CA ARG A 161 -2.51 -26.36 -6.42
C ARG A 161 -1.41 -27.14 -5.71
N ARG A 162 -0.33 -26.47 -5.29
CA ARG A 162 0.75 -27.07 -4.48
C ARG A 162 0.23 -27.58 -3.14
N ALA A 163 -0.57 -26.78 -2.44
CA ALA A 163 -1.22 -27.18 -1.20
C ALA A 163 -2.11 -28.43 -1.37
N ALA A 164 -2.84 -28.55 -2.50
CA ALA A 164 -3.64 -29.74 -2.80
C ALA A 164 -2.80 -31.01 -3.02
N ARG A 165 -1.51 -30.88 -3.40
CA ARG A 165 -0.55 -31.98 -3.50
C ARG A 165 0.18 -32.28 -2.19
N GLY A 166 -0.07 -31.52 -1.13
CA GLY A 166 0.67 -31.62 0.14
C GLY A 166 2.07 -30.99 0.11
N GLU A 167 2.40 -30.24 -0.95
CA GLU A 167 3.66 -29.52 -1.08
C GLU A 167 3.57 -28.23 -0.24
N SER A 168 4.15 -28.25 0.95
CA SER A 168 4.28 -27.06 1.80
C SER A 168 5.66 -26.45 1.56
N GLY A 169 5.71 -25.19 1.11
CA GLY A 169 6.97 -24.45 1.02
C GLY A 169 7.54 -24.17 2.40
N GLU A 170 8.87 -24.01 2.47
CA GLU A 170 9.58 -23.63 3.69
C GLU A 170 9.17 -22.19 4.06
N ASP A 171 8.32 -22.03 5.09
CA ASP A 171 7.87 -20.72 5.59
C ASP A 171 8.99 -20.14 6.45
N THR A 172 9.73 -19.16 5.92
CA THR A 172 10.69 -18.37 6.70
C THR A 172 10.01 -17.50 7.75
N GLY A 173 8.67 -17.39 7.72
CA GLY A 173 7.86 -16.73 8.73
C GLY A 173 7.70 -15.23 8.54
N GLU A 174 8.63 -14.56 7.85
CA GLU A 174 8.66 -13.10 7.69
C GLU A 174 8.47 -12.64 6.24
N ASP A 175 8.42 -13.56 5.27
CA ASP A 175 8.08 -13.21 3.89
C ASP A 175 6.57 -12.86 3.79
N LEU A 176 6.29 -11.58 3.55
CA LEU A 176 4.94 -11.05 3.37
C LEU A 176 4.19 -11.79 2.27
N GLN A 177 4.82 -12.04 1.12
CA GLN A 177 4.16 -12.68 0.00
C GLN A 177 3.83 -14.14 0.32
N ALA A 178 4.73 -14.86 0.99
CA ALA A 178 4.46 -16.21 1.45
C ALA A 178 3.32 -16.26 2.48
N ALA A 179 3.28 -15.34 3.44
CA ALA A 179 2.23 -15.26 4.46
C ALA A 179 0.86 -14.90 3.86
N GLU A 180 0.80 -13.95 2.92
CA GLU A 180 -0.41 -13.61 2.17
C GLU A 180 -0.92 -14.80 1.35
N LEU A 181 -0.03 -15.55 0.70
CA LEU A 181 -0.37 -16.75 -0.05
C LEU A 181 -0.87 -17.88 0.86
N ALA A 182 -0.22 -18.11 2.00
CA ALA A 182 -0.65 -19.10 2.99
C ALA A 182 -2.06 -18.77 3.54
N ALA A 183 -2.32 -17.50 3.87
CA ALA A 183 -3.65 -17.04 4.29
C ALA A 183 -4.69 -17.17 3.15
N ALA A 184 -4.31 -16.88 1.90
CA ALA A 184 -5.19 -17.06 0.75
C ALA A 184 -5.58 -18.53 0.54
N VAL A 185 -4.59 -19.43 0.69
CA VAL A 185 -4.81 -20.88 0.65
C VAL A 185 -5.77 -21.30 1.75
N GLU A 186 -5.55 -20.88 3.00
CA GLU A 186 -6.42 -21.19 4.14
C GLU A 186 -7.88 -20.74 3.92
N LEU A 187 -8.10 -19.51 3.44
CA LEU A 187 -9.45 -18.96 3.23
C LEU A 187 -10.20 -19.52 2.01
N LEU A 188 -9.46 -20.01 1.01
CA LEU A 188 -10.00 -20.52 -0.27
C LEU A 188 -9.96 -22.03 -0.37
N GLN A 189 -9.38 -22.73 0.59
CA GLN A 189 -9.45 -24.19 0.69
C GLN A 189 -10.90 -24.67 0.94
N GLY A 190 -11.18 -25.91 0.54
CA GLY A 190 -12.47 -26.56 0.74
C GLY A 190 -13.43 -26.50 -0.45
N ALA A 191 -14.38 -27.45 -0.46
CA ALA A 191 -15.31 -27.66 -1.58
C ALA A 191 -16.23 -26.45 -1.84
N ARG A 192 -16.65 -25.75 -0.78
CA ARG A 192 -17.55 -24.58 -0.87
C ARG A 192 -16.90 -23.39 -1.60
N ASN A 193 -15.57 -23.31 -1.63
CA ASN A 193 -14.81 -22.25 -2.28
C ASN A 193 -14.37 -22.62 -3.71
N ALA A 194 -14.71 -23.82 -4.20
CA ALA A 194 -14.43 -24.24 -5.59
C ALA A 194 -14.87 -23.23 -6.66
N PRO A 195 -16.09 -22.65 -6.64
CA PRO A 195 -16.48 -21.66 -7.65
C PRO A 195 -15.63 -20.38 -7.57
N LEU A 196 -15.27 -19.94 -6.35
CA LEU A 196 -14.42 -18.76 -6.17
C LEU A 196 -13.00 -19.00 -6.71
N ARG A 197 -12.44 -20.19 -6.50
CA ARG A 197 -11.14 -20.57 -7.07
C ARG A 197 -11.14 -20.56 -8.59
N LEU A 198 -12.25 -20.98 -9.22
CA LEU A 198 -12.39 -20.93 -10.67
C LEU A 198 -12.44 -19.49 -11.19
N LEU A 199 -13.21 -18.62 -10.51
CA LEU A 199 -13.28 -17.19 -10.84
C LEU A 199 -11.92 -16.52 -10.74
N LEU A 200 -11.14 -16.83 -9.70
CA LEU A 200 -9.79 -16.30 -9.54
C LEU A 200 -8.85 -16.82 -10.64
N ALA A 201 -8.82 -18.13 -10.87
CA ALA A 201 -7.99 -18.73 -11.91
C ALA A 201 -8.24 -18.14 -13.31
N HIS A 202 -9.46 -17.69 -13.59
CA HIS A 202 -9.85 -17.09 -14.87
C HIS A 202 -10.37 -15.66 -14.69
N ARG A 203 -9.72 -14.86 -13.82
CA ARG A 203 -10.21 -13.54 -13.39
C ARG A 203 -10.64 -12.65 -14.54
N VAL A 204 -9.78 -12.45 -15.55
CA VAL A 204 -10.11 -11.59 -16.70
C VAL A 204 -11.37 -12.09 -17.43
N ALA A 205 -11.44 -13.40 -17.73
CA ALA A 205 -12.61 -13.99 -18.38
C ALA A 205 -13.87 -13.90 -17.50
N ALA A 206 -13.73 -14.06 -16.19
CA ALA A 206 -14.83 -13.92 -15.23
C ALA A 206 -15.39 -12.48 -15.22
N TYR A 207 -14.54 -11.46 -15.23
CA TYR A 207 -14.96 -10.06 -15.32
C TYR A 207 -15.67 -9.77 -16.65
N VAL A 208 -15.09 -10.20 -17.78
CA VAL A 208 -15.68 -10.00 -19.12
C VAL A 208 -17.03 -10.71 -19.24
N LEU A 209 -17.12 -11.97 -18.79
CA LEU A 209 -18.36 -12.74 -18.84
C LEU A 209 -19.43 -12.14 -17.93
N THR A 210 -19.06 -11.73 -16.71
CA THR A 210 -19.97 -11.08 -15.76
C THR A 210 -20.52 -9.77 -16.33
N PHE A 211 -19.66 -8.97 -16.95
CA PHE A 211 -20.06 -7.74 -17.62
C PHE A 211 -21.04 -8.02 -18.77
N ALA A 212 -20.71 -8.97 -19.65
CA ALA A 212 -21.56 -9.35 -20.77
C ALA A 212 -22.93 -9.87 -20.32
N LEU A 213 -22.97 -10.73 -19.29
CA LEU A 213 -24.22 -11.26 -18.72
C LEU A 213 -25.06 -10.17 -18.05
N SER A 214 -24.42 -9.29 -17.27
CA SER A 214 -25.08 -8.16 -16.61
C SER A 214 -25.72 -7.21 -17.62
N PHE A 215 -24.94 -6.79 -18.62
CA PHE A 215 -25.41 -5.90 -19.68
C PHE A 215 -26.51 -6.57 -20.52
N GLY A 216 -26.32 -7.83 -20.90
CA GLY A 216 -27.28 -8.61 -21.68
C GLY A 216 -28.61 -8.76 -20.96
N LEU A 217 -28.60 -9.13 -19.68
CA LEU A 217 -29.82 -9.26 -18.87
C LEU A 217 -30.56 -7.92 -18.76
N ASN A 218 -29.85 -6.84 -18.43
CA ASN A 218 -30.46 -5.52 -18.30
C ASN A 218 -31.07 -5.05 -19.63
N LYS A 219 -30.38 -5.26 -20.76
CA LYS A 219 -30.90 -4.93 -22.09
C LYS A 219 -32.11 -5.77 -22.47
N ALA A 220 -32.07 -7.07 -22.21
CA ALA A 220 -33.18 -7.97 -22.49
C ALA A 220 -34.45 -7.57 -21.70
N LEU A 221 -34.30 -7.22 -20.42
CA LEU A 221 -35.40 -6.75 -19.58
C LEU A 221 -35.99 -5.44 -20.09
N VAL A 222 -35.16 -4.47 -20.45
CA VAL A 222 -35.63 -3.19 -21.02
C VAL A 222 -36.33 -3.40 -22.37
N TRP A 223 -35.74 -4.19 -23.26
CA TRP A 223 -36.32 -4.45 -24.59
C TRP A 223 -37.60 -5.28 -24.55
N SER A 224 -37.80 -6.11 -23.52
CA SER A 224 -39.05 -6.84 -23.33
C SER A 224 -40.24 -5.94 -22.98
N GLY A 225 -40.01 -4.65 -22.69
CA GLY A 225 -41.05 -3.69 -22.29
C GLY A 225 -41.61 -3.95 -20.90
N THR A 226 -41.00 -4.86 -20.13
CA THR A 226 -41.41 -5.17 -18.75
C THR A 226 -40.94 -4.11 -17.76
N LEU A 227 -39.82 -3.44 -18.04
CA LEU A 227 -39.22 -2.41 -17.20
C LEU A 227 -38.62 -1.30 -18.08
N ASP A 228 -38.81 -0.04 -17.71
CA ASP A 228 -38.13 1.10 -18.36
C ASP A 228 -36.63 1.17 -17.98
N PHE A 229 -36.26 0.52 -16.87
CA PHE A 229 -34.90 0.47 -16.34
C PHE A 229 -34.65 -0.83 -15.56
N SER A 230 -33.47 -1.44 -15.70
CA SER A 230 -33.09 -2.66 -14.99
C SER A 230 -31.68 -2.57 -14.41
N LEU A 231 -31.55 -2.97 -13.14
CA LEU A 231 -30.27 -3.19 -12.45
C LEU A 231 -30.06 -4.65 -12.03
N TRP A 232 -30.95 -5.57 -12.43
CA TRP A 232 -30.86 -6.98 -12.02
C TRP A 232 -29.55 -7.65 -12.44
N GLY A 233 -28.93 -7.21 -13.53
CA GLY A 233 -27.60 -7.66 -13.95
C GLY A 233 -26.50 -7.41 -12.93
N TRP A 234 -26.67 -6.49 -11.98
CA TRP A 234 -25.70 -6.26 -10.91
C TRP A 234 -25.56 -7.47 -9.97
N GLY A 235 -26.56 -8.33 -9.88
CA GLY A 235 -26.48 -9.57 -9.10
C GLY A 235 -25.36 -10.51 -9.55
N PHE A 236 -24.99 -10.49 -10.84
CA PHE A 236 -23.88 -11.30 -11.35
C PHE A 236 -22.52 -10.87 -10.82
N TRP A 237 -22.38 -9.64 -10.31
CA TRP A 237 -21.12 -9.16 -9.73
C TRP A 237 -20.86 -9.67 -8.31
N VAL A 238 -21.88 -10.17 -7.61
CA VAL A 238 -21.76 -10.62 -6.21
C VAL A 238 -20.66 -11.67 -6.04
N PRO A 239 -20.58 -12.76 -6.84
CA PRO A 239 -19.53 -13.77 -6.69
C PRO A 239 -18.12 -13.23 -6.96
N VAL A 240 -17.99 -12.29 -7.91
CA VAL A 240 -16.71 -11.63 -8.23
C VAL A 240 -16.26 -10.79 -7.04
N PHE A 241 -17.13 -9.96 -6.48
CA PHE A 241 -16.80 -9.15 -5.31
C PHE A 241 -16.52 -9.99 -4.07
N VAL A 242 -17.20 -11.12 -3.89
CA VAL A 242 -16.90 -12.06 -2.79
C VAL A 242 -15.51 -12.67 -2.95
N ALA A 243 -15.10 -13.07 -4.16
CA ALA A 243 -13.76 -13.57 -4.41
C ALA A 243 -12.68 -12.51 -4.11
N GLU A 244 -12.90 -11.27 -4.55
CA GLU A 244 -12.01 -10.12 -4.28
C GLU A 244 -11.95 -9.77 -2.79
N ALA A 245 -13.09 -9.82 -2.09
CA ALA A 245 -13.15 -9.57 -0.66
C ALA A 245 -12.34 -10.61 0.12
N LYS A 246 -12.43 -11.89 -0.26
CA LYS A 246 -11.61 -12.95 0.34
C LYS A 246 -10.12 -12.77 0.09
N LEU A 247 -9.71 -12.34 -1.10
CA LEU A 247 -8.30 -12.02 -1.36
C LEU A 247 -7.81 -10.84 -0.52
N ARG A 248 -8.61 -9.77 -0.43
CA ARG A 248 -8.29 -8.63 0.45
C ARG A 248 -8.19 -9.06 1.91
N GLN A 249 -9.07 -9.93 2.38
CA GLN A 249 -9.01 -10.50 3.72
C GLN A 249 -7.75 -11.36 3.92
N ALA A 250 -7.39 -12.20 2.94
CA ALA A 250 -6.17 -13.00 2.99
C ALA A 250 -4.92 -12.12 3.10
N LYS A 251 -4.85 -11.04 2.32
CA LYS A 251 -3.75 -10.07 2.40
C LYS A 251 -3.63 -9.45 3.79
N ARG A 252 -4.76 -8.98 4.34
CA ARG A 252 -4.81 -8.40 5.69
C ARG A 252 -4.32 -9.40 6.73
N LEU A 253 -4.82 -10.64 6.70
CA LEU A 253 -4.40 -11.69 7.64
C LEU A 253 -2.91 -12.05 7.49
N GLY A 254 -2.41 -12.17 6.26
CA GLY A 254 -0.99 -12.45 5.99
C GLY A 254 -0.10 -11.34 6.55
N ARG A 255 -0.46 -10.08 6.27
CA ARG A 255 0.22 -8.90 6.79
C ARG A 255 0.20 -8.84 8.32
N GLU A 256 -0.96 -9.03 8.94
CA GLU A 256 -1.12 -9.04 10.40
C GLU A 256 -0.23 -10.10 11.06
N ARG A 257 -0.14 -11.30 10.46
CA ARG A 257 0.75 -12.37 10.96
C ARG A 257 2.22 -11.99 10.88
N VAL A 258 2.67 -11.38 9.78
CA VAL A 258 4.06 -10.94 9.63
C VAL A 258 4.40 -9.80 10.58
N ILE A 259 3.52 -8.80 10.71
CA ILE A 259 3.66 -7.71 11.69
C ILE A 259 3.81 -8.30 13.10
N ALA A 260 2.91 -9.21 13.50
CA ALA A 260 2.95 -9.83 14.82
C ALA A 260 4.24 -10.62 15.06
N ARG A 261 4.76 -11.31 14.04
CA ARG A 261 6.04 -12.05 14.13
C ARG A 261 7.23 -11.11 14.28
N ILE A 262 7.30 -10.04 13.47
CA ILE A 262 8.34 -9.00 13.59
C ILE A 262 8.30 -8.38 14.99
N GLN A 263 7.12 -8.02 15.48
CA GLN A 263 6.96 -7.48 16.83
C GLN A 263 7.42 -8.46 17.90
N ALA A 264 7.00 -9.73 17.83
CA ALA A 264 7.40 -10.75 18.80
C ALA A 264 8.92 -11.00 18.80
N ARG A 265 9.56 -10.97 17.62
CA ARG A 265 11.02 -11.10 17.51
C ARG A 265 11.75 -9.96 18.23
N HIS A 266 11.33 -8.73 17.97
CA HIS A 266 11.92 -7.55 18.63
C HIS A 266 11.64 -7.53 20.14
N ASP A 267 10.46 -7.94 20.56
CA ASP A 267 10.13 -8.03 22.00
C ASP A 267 11.02 -9.06 22.72
N VAL A 268 11.38 -10.17 22.06
CA VAL A 268 12.36 -11.12 22.60
C VAL A 268 13.75 -10.49 22.69
N MET A 269 14.19 -9.76 21.66
CA MET A 269 15.48 -9.07 21.66
C MET A 269 15.58 -7.99 22.74
N ASP A 270 14.47 -7.34 23.09
CA ASP A 270 14.41 -6.34 24.16
C ASP A 270 14.52 -6.94 25.59
N THR A 271 14.27 -8.25 25.73
CA THR A 271 14.30 -8.95 27.04
C THR A 271 15.62 -9.65 27.35
N VAL A 272 16.55 -9.73 26.39
CA VAL A 272 17.87 -10.37 26.52
C VAL A 272 18.94 -9.33 26.82
#